data_AF-S2YWQ5-F1
#
_entry.id   AF-S2YWQ5-F1
#
_cell.length_a   1.000
_cell.length_b   1.000
_cell.length_c   1.000
_cell.angle_alpha   90.00
_cell.angle_beta   90.00
_cell.angle_gamma   90.00
#
_symmetry.space_group_name_H-M   'P 1'
#
loop_
_entity.id
_entity.type
_entity.pdbx_description
1 polymer ?
#
loop_
_entity_poly.entity_id
_entity_poly.type
_entity_poly.pdbx_seq_one_letter_code
_entity_poly.pdbx_strand_id
1 'polypeptide(L)'
;MARQLRAEQTRTTIIAAAADLFDRRGYESTSLSDIVEHAHVTKGALYFHFAAKEDLAHAIMELQSRSLRDLTAEIDARGYSSLETLMRITFGVARQSVEGPIPRAGLRLATGGVAVRPPLKHPFTEFREMATRKLLGAVKESDLHTDIDVDAIAHSLVSFYVGTRIVGRSLEPVTRQPRRLAEMWYVMIRGLVPVTRRAPYLNLATRLEREIRPA
;
A
#
# COMPACT_ATOMS: atom_id res chain seq x y z
N MET A 1 -22.70 25.14 2.12
CA MET A 1 -21.72 24.53 1.17
C MET A 1 -20.28 25.01 1.40
N ALA A 2 -19.95 26.31 1.33
CA ALA A 2 -18.57 26.80 1.48
C ALA A 2 -17.88 26.47 2.83
N ARG A 3 -18.62 26.49 3.95
CA ARG A 3 -18.09 26.12 5.28
C ARG A 3 -17.71 24.64 5.39
N GLN A 4 -18.50 23.76 4.77
CA GLN A 4 -18.24 22.32 4.76
C GLN A 4 -17.04 22.00 3.87
N LEU A 5 -16.93 22.63 2.69
CA LEU A 5 -15.77 22.49 1.81
C LEU A 5 -14.46 22.91 2.51
N ARG A 6 -14.46 24.03 3.25
CA ARG A 6 -13.29 24.47 4.04
C ARG A 6 -12.94 23.50 5.17
N ALA A 7 -13.94 22.94 5.84
CA ALA A 7 -13.73 21.94 6.88
C ALA A 7 -13.11 20.66 6.32
N GLU A 8 -13.59 20.15 5.17
CA GLU A 8 -13.01 18.98 4.50
C GLU A 8 -11.59 19.22 3.99
N GLN A 9 -11.32 20.40 3.44
CA GLN A 9 -9.97 20.81 3.05
C GLN A 9 -9.02 20.82 4.25
N THR A 10 -9.45 21.43 5.36
CA THR A 10 -8.64 21.48 6.60
C THR A 10 -8.37 20.08 7.15
N ARG A 11 -9.39 19.21 7.17
CA ARG A 11 -9.24 17.81 7.57
C ARG A 11 -8.20 17.09 6.71
N THR A 12 -8.26 17.28 5.39
CA THR A 12 -7.33 16.66 4.43
C THR A 12 -5.89 17.16 4.65
N THR A 13 -5.70 18.47 4.86
CA THR A 13 -4.39 19.06 5.17
C THR A 13 -3.78 18.48 6.44
N ILE A 14 -4.58 18.34 7.51
CA ILE A 14 -4.12 17.76 8.77
C ILE A 14 -3.70 16.30 8.57
N ILE A 15 -4.49 15.50 7.85
CA ILE A 15 -4.16 14.09 7.59
C ILE A 15 -2.87 13.97 6.77
N ALA A 16 -2.70 14.80 5.73
CA ALA A 16 -1.51 14.80 4.90
C ALA A 16 -0.25 15.17 5.72
N ALA A 17 -0.34 16.18 6.57
CA ALA A 17 0.73 16.59 7.46
C ALA A 17 1.09 15.49 8.48
N ALA A 18 0.07 14.87 9.10
CA ALA A 18 0.27 13.75 10.01
C ALA A 18 0.91 12.55 9.31
N ALA A 19 0.49 12.23 8.08
CA ALA A 19 1.08 11.16 7.30
C ALA A 19 2.56 11.43 6.97
N ASP A 20 2.91 12.64 6.55
CA ASP A 20 4.32 12.98 6.28
C ASP A 20 5.19 12.86 7.54
N LEU A 21 4.73 13.39 8.67
CA LEU A 21 5.45 13.29 9.94
C LEU A 21 5.55 11.85 10.45
N PHE A 22 4.46 11.07 10.40
CA PHE A 22 4.49 9.66 10.78
C PHE A 22 5.40 8.83 9.88
N ASP A 23 5.43 9.09 8.57
CA ASP A 23 6.35 8.40 7.65
C ASP A 23 7.82 8.75 7.92
N ARG A 24 8.13 10.01 8.25
CA ARG A 24 9.52 10.46 8.49
C ARG A 24 10.01 10.13 9.90
N ARG A 25 9.27 10.54 10.92
CA ARG A 25 9.68 10.50 12.33
C ARG A 25 9.12 9.29 13.08
N GLY A 26 8.02 8.73 12.61
CA GLY A 26 7.30 7.65 13.31
C GLY A 26 6.19 8.17 14.21
N TYR A 27 5.30 7.26 14.62
CA TYR A 27 4.10 7.59 15.38
C TYR A 27 4.40 8.09 16.80
N GLU A 28 5.29 7.41 17.53
CA GLU A 28 5.63 7.77 18.91
C GLU A 28 6.36 9.11 19.01
N SER A 29 7.27 9.39 18.08
CA SER A 29 8.08 10.62 18.05
C SER A 29 7.37 11.83 17.44
N THR A 30 6.06 11.75 17.17
CA THR A 30 5.28 12.85 16.58
C THR A 30 4.17 13.26 17.55
N SER A 31 4.11 14.54 17.91
CA SER A 31 3.06 15.12 18.75
C SER A 31 1.97 15.80 17.93
N LEU A 32 0.80 16.04 18.55
CA LEU A 32 -0.25 16.86 17.92
C LEU A 32 0.21 18.30 17.66
N SER A 33 1.11 18.84 18.47
CA SER A 33 1.68 20.17 18.26
C SER A 33 2.56 20.22 17.01
N ASP A 34 3.40 19.20 16.79
CA ASP A 34 4.21 19.07 15.56
C ASP A 34 3.30 19.06 14.32
N ILE A 35 2.18 18.34 14.39
CA ILE A 35 1.22 18.23 13.28
C ILE A 35 0.53 19.57 13.02
N VAL A 36 0.12 20.30 14.06
CA VAL A 36 -0.48 21.64 13.93
C VAL A 36 0.49 22.61 13.25
N GLU A 37 1.75 22.62 13.68
CA GLU A 37 2.80 23.47 13.12
C GLU A 37 3.06 23.11 11.64
N HIS A 38 3.23 21.81 11.35
CA HIS A 38 3.50 21.34 9.99
C HIS A 38 2.32 21.54 9.02
N ALA A 39 1.08 21.41 9.50
CA ALA A 39 -0.12 21.63 8.71
C ALA A 39 -0.47 23.12 8.53
N HIS A 40 0.22 24.03 9.25
CA HIS A 40 -0.11 25.46 9.31
C HIS A 40 -1.58 25.73 9.67
N VAL A 41 -2.12 24.96 10.61
CA VAL A 41 -3.50 25.13 11.13
C VAL A 41 -3.47 25.61 12.58
N THR A 42 -4.63 25.95 13.14
CA THR A 42 -4.74 26.23 14.57
C THR A 42 -4.95 24.94 15.37
N LYS A 43 -4.56 24.95 16.65
CA LYS A 43 -4.85 23.86 17.57
C LYS A 43 -6.35 23.54 17.62
N GLY A 44 -7.20 24.57 17.67
CA GLY A 44 -8.66 24.42 17.64
C GLY A 44 -9.19 23.74 16.37
N ALA A 45 -8.60 24.03 15.21
CA ALA A 45 -8.96 23.35 13.96
C ALA A 45 -8.60 21.87 13.97
N LEU A 46 -7.45 21.49 14.56
CA LEU A 46 -7.11 20.08 14.74
C LEU A 46 -8.09 19.36 15.65
N TYR A 47 -8.34 19.91 16.85
CA TYR A 47 -9.26 19.29 17.83
C TYR A 47 -10.71 19.25 17.37
N PHE A 48 -11.11 20.12 16.43
CA PHE A 48 -12.42 20.03 15.77
C PHE A 48 -12.57 18.75 14.94
N HIS A 49 -11.49 18.23 14.36
CA HIS A 49 -11.53 17.06 13.48
C HIS A 49 -11.05 15.75 14.12
N PHE A 50 -10.15 15.84 15.10
CA PHE A 50 -9.49 14.69 15.74
C PHE A 50 -9.31 14.96 17.23
N ALA A 51 -9.87 14.10 18.08
CA ALA A 51 -9.77 14.26 19.53
C ALA A 51 -8.39 13.82 20.04
N ALA A 52 -7.80 12.81 19.39
CA ALA A 52 -6.52 12.23 19.80
C ALA A 52 -5.62 11.88 18.60
N LYS A 53 -4.34 11.61 18.87
CA LYS A 53 -3.32 11.24 17.86
C LYS A 53 -3.68 9.91 17.18
N GLU A 54 -4.31 9.02 17.92
CA GLU A 54 -4.84 7.73 17.47
C GLU A 54 -5.94 7.90 16.42
N ASP A 55 -6.76 8.94 16.50
CA ASP A 55 -7.82 9.20 15.52
C ASP A 55 -7.22 9.61 14.17
N LEU A 56 -6.09 10.31 14.17
CA LEU A 56 -5.32 10.62 12.97
C LEU A 56 -4.70 9.37 12.36
N ALA A 57 -4.06 8.52 13.17
CA ALA A 57 -3.52 7.25 12.70
C ALA A 57 -4.62 6.37 12.09
N HIS A 58 -5.78 6.29 12.75
CA HIS A 58 -6.91 5.54 12.23
C HIS A 58 -7.42 6.09 10.90
N ALA A 59 -7.56 7.41 10.77
CA ALA A 59 -7.96 8.04 9.51
C ALA A 59 -6.98 7.77 8.37
N ILE A 60 -5.66 7.77 8.64
CA ILE A 60 -4.64 7.42 7.64
C ILE A 60 -4.79 5.96 7.19
N MET A 61 -4.97 5.03 8.13
CA MET A 61 -5.15 3.60 7.81
C MET A 61 -6.45 3.36 7.04
N GLU A 62 -7.51 4.10 7.37
CA GLU A 62 -8.78 4.04 6.64
C GLU A 62 -8.63 4.52 5.19
N LEU A 63 -7.92 5.63 4.97
CA LEU A 63 -7.62 6.12 3.61
C LEU A 63 -6.77 5.13 2.81
N GLN A 64 -5.75 4.52 3.44
CA GLN A 64 -4.94 3.49 2.80
C GLN A 64 -5.79 2.28 2.38
N SER A 65 -6.65 1.81 3.27
CA SER A 65 -7.54 0.67 3.04
C SER A 65 -8.56 0.96 1.93
N ARG A 66 -9.17 2.16 1.93
CA ARG A 66 -10.03 2.62 0.84
C ARG A 66 -9.28 2.66 -0.50
N SER A 67 -8.08 3.24 -0.51
CA SER A 67 -7.26 3.35 -1.71
C SER A 67 -6.88 1.99 -2.31
N LEU A 68 -6.58 0.99 -1.48
CA LEU A 68 -6.35 -0.38 -1.93
C LEU A 68 -7.60 -1.00 -2.57
N ARG A 69 -8.78 -0.82 -1.95
CA ARG A 69 -10.05 -1.33 -2.50
C ARG A 69 -10.39 -0.68 -3.83
N ASP A 70 -10.25 0.64 -3.93
CA ASP A 70 -10.55 1.40 -5.15
C ASP A 70 -9.62 0.97 -6.29
N LEU A 71 -8.32 0.86 -6.01
CA LEU A 71 -7.32 0.36 -6.97
C LEU A 71 -7.64 -1.07 -7.43
N THR A 72 -8.01 -1.95 -6.49
CA THR A 72 -8.39 -3.34 -6.82
C THR A 72 -9.62 -3.37 -7.72
N ALA A 73 -10.66 -2.60 -7.38
CA ALA A 73 -11.89 -2.53 -8.18
C ALA A 73 -11.63 -1.97 -9.58
N GLU A 74 -10.80 -0.93 -9.70
CA GLU A 74 -10.44 -0.35 -11.01
C GLU A 74 -9.74 -1.36 -11.90
N ILE A 75 -8.75 -2.08 -11.37
CA ILE A 75 -7.97 -3.05 -12.14
C ILE A 75 -8.83 -4.27 -12.49
N ASP A 76 -9.69 -4.73 -11.57
CA ASP A 76 -10.61 -5.84 -11.81
C ASP A 76 -11.55 -5.56 -12.99
N ALA A 77 -12.01 -4.31 -13.13
CA ALA A 77 -12.88 -3.90 -14.23
C ALA A 77 -12.20 -3.95 -15.62
N ARG A 78 -10.87 -4.11 -15.69
CA ARG A 78 -10.11 -4.16 -16.96
C ARG A 78 -10.11 -5.55 -17.62
N GLY A 79 -10.54 -6.60 -16.91
CA GLY A 79 -10.65 -7.95 -17.47
C GLY A 79 -9.31 -8.65 -17.75
N TYR A 80 -8.25 -8.31 -17.01
CA TYR A 80 -6.98 -9.04 -17.08
C TYR A 80 -7.07 -10.43 -16.44
N SER A 81 -6.08 -11.31 -16.70
CA SER A 81 -5.95 -12.55 -15.92
C SER A 81 -5.74 -12.25 -14.44
N SER A 82 -6.04 -13.21 -13.58
CA SER A 82 -5.94 -13.06 -12.13
C SER A 82 -4.51 -12.78 -11.68
N LEU A 83 -3.50 -13.42 -12.30
CA LEU A 83 -2.10 -13.16 -11.98
C LEU A 83 -1.65 -11.76 -12.47
N GLU A 84 -2.02 -11.36 -13.69
CA GLU A 84 -1.71 -10.02 -14.20
C GLU A 84 -2.35 -8.94 -13.31
N THR A 85 -3.59 -9.17 -12.88
CA THR A 85 -4.31 -8.28 -11.96
C THR A 85 -3.57 -8.13 -10.64
N LEU A 86 -3.14 -9.25 -10.03
CA LEU A 86 -2.35 -9.23 -8.80
C LEU A 86 -1.05 -8.44 -8.98
N MET A 87 -0.32 -8.67 -10.07
CA MET A 87 0.89 -7.91 -10.38
C MET A 87 0.59 -6.41 -10.46
N ARG A 88 -0.40 -6.01 -11.26
CA ARG A 88 -0.79 -4.60 -11.42
C ARG A 88 -1.19 -3.95 -10.11
N ILE A 89 -1.93 -4.65 -9.24
CA ILE A 89 -2.28 -4.12 -7.92
C ILE A 89 -1.01 -3.89 -7.08
N THR A 90 -0.09 -4.86 -7.00
CA THR A 90 1.15 -4.67 -6.22
C THR A 90 1.99 -3.48 -6.71
N PHE A 91 2.09 -3.30 -8.04
CA PHE A 91 2.78 -2.14 -8.65
C PHE A 91 2.01 -0.83 -8.42
N GLY A 92 0.68 -0.85 -8.47
CA GLY A 92 -0.15 0.31 -8.14
C GLY A 92 0.02 0.78 -6.69
N VAL A 93 0.07 -0.14 -5.73
CA VAL A 93 0.36 0.20 -4.32
C VAL A 93 1.79 0.75 -4.16
N ALA A 94 2.76 0.19 -4.89
CA ALA A 94 4.12 0.74 -4.93
C ALA A 94 4.17 2.15 -5.52
N ARG A 95 3.43 2.41 -6.60
CA ARG A 95 3.30 3.75 -7.21
C ARG A 95 2.75 4.77 -6.23
N GLN A 96 1.64 4.46 -5.56
CA GLN A 96 1.03 5.34 -4.56
C GLN A 96 2.01 5.64 -3.41
N SER A 97 2.85 4.66 -3.04
CA SER A 97 3.89 4.84 -2.02
C SER A 97 5.01 5.78 -2.47
N VAL A 98 5.32 5.83 -3.76
CA VAL A 98 6.27 6.82 -4.33
C VAL A 98 5.63 8.21 -4.37
N GLU A 99 4.39 8.28 -4.83
CA GLU A 99 3.68 9.54 -5.10
C GLU A 99 3.20 10.28 -3.85
N GLY A 100 2.93 9.58 -2.74
CA GLY A 100 2.30 10.20 -1.57
C GLY A 100 2.76 9.66 -0.21
N PRO A 101 2.65 10.47 0.85
CA PRO A 101 3.06 10.05 2.20
C PRO A 101 2.08 9.07 2.85
N ILE A 102 0.78 9.11 2.50
CA ILE A 102 -0.26 8.31 3.15
C ILE A 102 0.03 6.80 3.10
N PRO A 103 0.35 6.17 1.95
CA PRO A 103 0.64 4.73 1.92
C PRO A 103 1.90 4.37 2.71
N ARG A 104 2.90 5.26 2.75
CA ARG A 104 4.14 5.03 3.50
C ARG A 104 3.93 5.14 5.01
N ALA A 105 3.14 6.13 5.43
CA ALA A 105 2.71 6.32 6.81
C ALA A 105 1.86 5.15 7.28
N GLY A 106 0.85 4.74 6.49
CA GLY A 106 -0.01 3.59 6.79
C GLY A 106 0.78 2.30 6.97
N LEU A 107 1.76 2.04 6.08
CA LEU A 107 2.68 0.92 6.26
C LEU A 107 3.49 1.04 7.56
N ARG A 108 4.01 2.23 7.88
CA ARG A 108 4.80 2.46 9.12
C ARG A 108 3.95 2.26 10.39
N LEU A 109 2.69 2.69 10.36
CA LEU A 109 1.73 2.49 11.45
C LEU A 109 1.44 0.99 11.64
N ALA A 110 1.18 0.27 10.56
CA ALA A 110 0.90 -1.17 10.59
C ALA A 110 2.10 -1.99 11.12
N THR A 111 3.33 -1.61 10.76
CA THR A 111 4.54 -2.27 11.27
C THR A 111 4.95 -1.81 12.66
N GLY A 112 4.44 -0.65 13.12
CA GLY A 112 4.81 0.00 14.37
C GLY A 112 3.97 -0.43 15.58
N GLY A 113 3.07 -1.39 15.42
CA GLY A 113 2.21 -1.89 16.50
C GLY A 113 1.04 -0.98 16.87
N VAL A 114 0.71 0.01 16.03
CA VAL A 114 -0.47 0.87 16.25
C VAL A 114 -1.73 0.05 16.06
N ALA A 115 -2.60 0.05 17.07
CA ALA A 115 -3.81 -0.76 17.06
C ALA A 115 -4.79 -0.33 15.96
N VAL A 116 -5.27 -1.31 15.19
CA VAL A 116 -6.34 -1.11 14.22
C VAL A 116 -7.68 -1.27 14.93
N ARG A 117 -8.50 -0.23 14.90
CA ARG A 117 -9.83 -0.23 15.50
C ARG A 117 -10.86 -0.84 14.54
N PRO A 118 -11.78 -1.71 15.01
CA PRO A 118 -12.93 -2.14 14.22
C PRO A 118 -13.74 -0.93 13.70
N PRO A 119 -14.37 -1.02 12.51
CA PRO A 119 -14.49 -2.20 11.65
C PRO A 119 -13.31 -2.40 10.68
N LEU A 120 -12.26 -1.59 10.78
CA LEU A 120 -11.13 -1.65 9.86
C LEU A 120 -10.37 -2.97 10.06
N LYS A 121 -10.07 -3.67 8.96
CA LYS A 121 -9.19 -4.84 9.00
C LYS A 121 -7.74 -4.40 9.05
N HIS A 122 -6.87 -5.22 9.65
CA HIS A 122 -5.44 -4.98 9.58
C HIS A 122 -4.98 -4.96 8.11
N PRO A 123 -4.15 -3.98 7.67
CA PRO A 123 -3.75 -3.86 6.27
C PRO A 123 -3.11 -5.13 5.69
N PHE A 124 -2.30 -5.85 6.47
CA PHE A 124 -1.71 -7.12 6.03
C PHE A 124 -2.75 -8.23 5.86
N THR A 125 -3.82 -8.23 6.66
CA THR A 125 -4.92 -9.17 6.49
C THR A 125 -5.70 -8.85 5.22
N GLU A 126 -6.03 -7.58 4.98
CA GLU A 126 -6.74 -7.14 3.77
C GLU A 126 -5.94 -7.47 2.49
N PHE A 127 -4.63 -7.19 2.50
CA PHE A 127 -3.75 -7.47 1.37
C PHE A 127 -3.56 -8.98 1.14
N ARG A 128 -3.43 -9.78 2.21
CA ARG A 128 -3.34 -11.24 2.10
C ARG A 128 -4.63 -11.87 1.56
N GLU A 129 -5.79 -11.43 2.04
CA GLU A 129 -7.09 -11.90 1.54
C GLU A 129 -7.25 -11.58 0.04
N MET A 130 -6.88 -10.37 -0.38
CA MET A 130 -6.86 -9.99 -1.80
C MET A 130 -5.90 -10.88 -2.60
N ALA A 131 -4.69 -11.12 -2.11
CA ALA A 131 -3.67 -11.92 -2.81
C ALA A 131 -4.13 -13.36 -2.97
N THR A 132 -4.68 -13.94 -1.90
CA THR A 132 -5.25 -15.29 -1.88
C THR A 132 -6.32 -15.45 -2.97
N ARG A 133 -7.27 -14.50 -3.07
CA ARG A 133 -8.32 -14.55 -4.11
C ARG A 133 -7.74 -14.55 -5.53
N LYS A 134 -6.75 -13.70 -5.81
CA LYS A 134 -6.14 -13.61 -7.14
C LYS A 134 -5.26 -14.82 -7.46
N LEU A 135 -4.52 -15.35 -6.49
CA LEU A 135 -3.74 -16.58 -6.66
C LEU A 135 -4.63 -17.79 -6.95
N LEU A 136 -5.76 -17.93 -6.23
CA LEU A 136 -6.76 -18.97 -6.52
C LEU A 136 -7.34 -18.85 -7.93
N GLY A 137 -7.62 -17.62 -8.39
CA GLY A 137 -8.04 -17.36 -9.77
C GLY A 137 -6.97 -17.78 -10.78
N ALA A 138 -5.71 -17.45 -10.52
CA ALA A 138 -4.60 -17.78 -11.41
C ALA A 138 -4.32 -19.30 -11.49
N VAL A 139 -4.58 -20.05 -10.42
CA VAL A 139 -4.57 -21.53 -10.46
C VAL A 139 -5.69 -22.04 -11.37
N LYS A 140 -6.92 -21.49 -11.27
CA LYS A 140 -8.05 -21.87 -12.15
C LYS A 140 -7.78 -21.55 -13.62
N GLU A 141 -7.09 -20.44 -13.90
CA GLU A 141 -6.69 -20.00 -15.24
C GLU A 141 -5.47 -20.78 -15.79
N SER A 142 -4.91 -21.71 -15.00
CA SER A 142 -3.68 -22.46 -15.31
C SER A 142 -2.45 -21.58 -15.54
N ASP A 143 -2.44 -20.37 -14.97
CA ASP A 143 -1.27 -19.48 -14.96
C ASP A 143 -0.27 -19.85 -13.87
N LEU A 144 -0.72 -20.54 -12.83
CA LEU A 144 0.12 -21.05 -11.75
C LEU A 144 0.14 -22.58 -11.75
N HIS A 145 1.22 -23.16 -11.21
CA HIS A 145 1.26 -24.58 -10.88
C HIS A 145 0.13 -24.96 -9.91
N THR A 146 -0.47 -26.14 -10.09
CA THR A 146 -1.65 -26.58 -9.33
C THR A 146 -1.34 -27.13 -7.95
N ASP A 147 -0.08 -27.47 -7.69
CA ASP A 147 0.44 -28.07 -6.46
C ASP A 147 1.00 -27.03 -5.47
N ILE A 148 0.84 -25.73 -5.75
CA ILE A 148 1.30 -24.67 -4.86
C ILE A 148 0.38 -24.52 -3.63
N ASP A 149 0.99 -24.17 -2.50
CA ASP A 149 0.27 -23.70 -1.32
C ASP A 149 -0.06 -22.21 -1.46
N VAL A 150 -1.31 -21.91 -1.80
CA VAL A 150 -1.76 -20.53 -2.04
C VAL A 150 -1.66 -19.65 -0.78
N ASP A 151 -1.91 -20.17 0.42
CA ASP A 151 -1.84 -19.35 1.64
C ASP A 151 -0.38 -18.99 1.96
N ALA A 152 0.52 -19.96 1.83
CA ALA A 152 1.95 -19.72 2.00
C ALA A 152 2.49 -18.69 0.99
N ILE A 153 2.05 -18.76 -0.27
CA ILE A 153 2.44 -17.79 -1.30
C ILE A 153 1.82 -16.41 -1.04
N ALA A 154 0.55 -16.33 -0.63
CA ALA A 154 -0.09 -15.07 -0.28
C ALA A 154 0.63 -14.39 0.89
N HIS A 155 0.95 -15.14 1.95
CA HIS A 155 1.74 -14.65 3.07
C HIS A 155 3.12 -14.16 2.59
N SER A 156 3.83 -14.98 1.83
CA SER A 156 5.17 -14.65 1.33
C SER A 156 5.17 -13.38 0.48
N LEU A 157 4.16 -13.19 -0.39
CA LEU A 157 4.02 -11.99 -1.20
C LEU A 157 3.90 -10.72 -0.35
N VAL A 158 3.09 -10.75 0.72
CA VAL A 158 2.96 -9.62 1.65
C VAL A 158 4.30 -9.37 2.35
N SER A 159 4.95 -10.43 2.85
CA SER A 159 6.24 -10.34 3.54
C SER A 159 7.36 -9.80 2.66
N PHE A 160 7.45 -10.23 1.40
CA PHE A 160 8.40 -9.67 0.44
C PHE A 160 8.10 -8.19 0.18
N TYR A 161 6.85 -7.83 -0.13
CA TYR A 161 6.47 -6.44 -0.37
C TYR A 161 6.85 -5.53 0.80
N VAL A 162 6.47 -5.90 2.03
CA VAL A 162 6.82 -5.16 3.24
C VAL A 162 8.34 -5.14 3.45
N GLY A 163 9.02 -6.26 3.23
CA GLY A 163 10.46 -6.39 3.34
C GLY A 163 11.22 -5.43 2.43
N THR A 164 10.80 -5.27 1.17
CA THR A 164 11.40 -4.29 0.24
C THR A 164 11.32 -2.85 0.77
N ARG A 165 10.34 -2.56 1.62
CA ARG A 165 10.15 -1.23 2.22
C ARG A 165 10.89 -1.03 3.51
N ILE A 166 10.88 -2.02 4.39
CA ILE A 166 11.58 -1.93 5.67
C ILE A 166 13.09 -1.93 5.42
N VAL A 167 13.60 -2.88 4.63
CA VAL A 167 15.03 -2.95 4.29
C VAL A 167 15.44 -1.77 3.42
N GLY A 168 14.60 -1.42 2.44
CA GLY A 168 14.83 -0.28 1.55
C GLY A 168 14.99 1.04 2.30
N ARG A 169 14.21 1.31 3.36
CA ARG A 169 14.29 2.58 4.12
C ARG A 169 15.69 2.95 4.58
N SER A 170 16.52 1.97 4.95
CA SER A 170 17.88 2.20 5.44
C SER A 170 18.95 2.17 4.35
N LEU A 171 18.62 1.63 3.17
CA LEU A 171 19.60 1.31 2.13
C LEU A 171 19.37 2.06 0.81
N GLU A 172 18.13 2.44 0.51
CA GLU A 172 17.70 2.92 -0.80
C GLU A 172 16.57 3.96 -0.72
N PRO A 173 16.53 4.94 -1.65
CA PRO A 173 15.39 5.85 -1.74
C PRO A 173 14.11 5.10 -2.15
N VAL A 174 12.94 5.64 -1.75
CA VAL A 174 11.61 5.10 -2.10
C VAL A 174 11.44 4.85 -3.60
N THR A 175 12.12 5.63 -4.43
CA THR A 175 12.09 5.56 -5.89
C THR A 175 12.66 4.25 -6.45
N ARG A 176 13.41 3.47 -5.66
CA ARG A 176 13.88 2.12 -6.02
C ARG A 176 12.85 1.02 -5.77
N GLN A 177 11.76 1.31 -5.05
CA GLN A 177 10.71 0.34 -4.73
C GLN A 177 10.15 -0.40 -5.96
N PRO A 178 9.82 0.25 -7.09
CA PRO A 178 9.29 -0.45 -8.26
C PRO A 178 10.24 -1.51 -8.80
N ARG A 179 11.55 -1.23 -8.79
CA ARG A 179 12.58 -2.18 -9.20
C ARG A 179 12.68 -3.37 -8.26
N ARG A 180 12.69 -3.14 -6.95
CA ARG A 180 12.69 -4.24 -5.95
C ARG A 180 11.45 -5.11 -6.07
N LEU A 181 10.31 -4.51 -6.40
CA LEU A 181 9.08 -5.23 -6.66
C LEU A 181 9.16 -6.07 -7.95
N ALA A 182 9.78 -5.56 -9.01
CA ALA A 182 10.02 -6.34 -10.24
C ALA A 182 10.96 -7.53 -9.98
N GLU A 183 12.03 -7.32 -9.21
CA GLU A 183 12.96 -8.38 -8.78
C GLU A 183 12.24 -9.48 -7.98
N MET A 184 11.36 -9.10 -7.05
CA MET A 184 10.48 -10.04 -6.34
C MET A 184 9.63 -10.85 -7.32
N TRP A 185 8.94 -10.19 -8.26
CA TRP A 185 8.12 -10.87 -9.26
C TRP A 185 8.93 -11.80 -10.17
N TYR A 186 10.17 -11.45 -10.56
CA TYR A 186 11.03 -12.34 -11.34
C TYR A 186 11.33 -13.65 -10.61
N VAL A 187 11.57 -13.59 -9.29
CA VAL A 187 11.78 -14.78 -8.46
C VAL A 187 10.50 -15.58 -8.34
N MET A 188 9.39 -14.92 -7.99
CA MET A 188 8.09 -15.58 -7.81
C MET A 188 7.59 -16.26 -9.09
N ILE A 189 7.67 -15.59 -10.25
CA ILE A 189 7.23 -16.16 -11.54
C ILE A 189 8.01 -17.44 -11.86
N ARG A 190 9.31 -17.49 -11.56
CA ARG A 190 10.12 -18.69 -11.81
C ARG A 190 9.76 -19.87 -10.92
N GLY A 191 9.23 -19.63 -9.72
CA GLY A 191 8.78 -20.68 -8.82
C GLY A 191 7.32 -21.08 -9.02
N LEU A 192 6.47 -20.17 -9.50
CA LEU A 192 5.02 -20.34 -9.47
C LEU A 192 4.38 -20.57 -10.84
N VAL A 193 4.98 -20.06 -11.92
CA VAL A 193 4.39 -20.08 -13.26
C VAL A 193 5.02 -21.20 -14.09
N PRO A 194 4.22 -22.05 -14.78
CA PRO A 194 4.73 -23.03 -15.73
C PRO A 194 5.64 -22.40 -16.78
N VAL A 195 6.73 -23.08 -17.15
CA VAL A 195 7.78 -22.53 -18.04
C VAL A 195 7.21 -21.91 -19.32
N THR A 196 6.21 -22.55 -19.92
CA THR A 196 5.54 -22.12 -21.16
C THR A 196 4.78 -20.80 -21.04
N ARG A 197 4.42 -20.37 -19.81
CA ARG A 197 3.64 -19.16 -19.54
C ARG A 197 4.42 -18.03 -18.88
N ARG A 198 5.73 -18.21 -18.60
CA ARG A 198 6.53 -17.20 -17.87
C ARG A 198 6.73 -15.90 -18.65
N ALA A 199 6.96 -15.98 -19.96
CA ALA A 199 7.43 -14.84 -20.75
C ALA A 199 6.48 -13.62 -20.71
N PRO A 200 5.15 -13.77 -20.87
CA PRO A 200 4.21 -12.65 -20.72
C PRO A 200 4.33 -11.93 -19.37
N TYR A 201 4.44 -12.68 -18.26
CA TYR A 201 4.52 -12.10 -16.92
C TYR A 201 5.87 -11.44 -16.62
N LEU A 202 6.98 -12.02 -17.11
CA LEU A 202 8.31 -11.38 -16.99
C LEU A 202 8.35 -10.05 -17.76
N ASN A 203 7.77 -10.01 -18.97
CA ASN A 203 7.65 -8.80 -19.77
C ASN A 203 6.75 -7.77 -19.10
N LEU A 204 5.63 -8.21 -18.50
CA LEU A 204 4.73 -7.35 -17.74
C LEU A 204 5.45 -6.70 -16.55
N ALA A 205 6.19 -7.47 -15.74
CA ALA A 205 6.95 -6.93 -14.61
C ALA A 205 7.95 -5.86 -15.06
N THR A 206 8.66 -6.10 -16.16
CA THR A 206 9.59 -5.13 -16.76
C THR A 206 8.86 -3.85 -17.20
N ARG A 207 7.68 -3.98 -17.80
CA ARG A 207 6.88 -2.83 -18.25
C ARG A 207 6.35 -2.01 -17.07
N LEU A 208 5.75 -2.66 -16.08
CA LEU A 208 5.18 -1.99 -14.90
C LEU A 208 6.27 -1.27 -14.07
N GLU A 209 7.46 -1.86 -13.95
CA GLU A 209 8.61 -1.18 -13.34
C GLU A 209 8.92 0.15 -14.04
N ARG A 210 8.93 0.16 -15.38
CA ARG A 210 9.29 1.33 -16.18
C ARG A 210 8.21 2.41 -16.21
N GLU A 211 6.95 2.06 -15.95
CA GLU A 211 5.83 3.01 -15.88
C GLU A 211 5.91 3.86 -14.60
N ILE A 212 6.47 3.31 -13.52
CA ILE A 212 6.66 4.01 -12.25
C ILE A 212 8.07 4.60 -12.23
N ARG A 213 8.31 5.64 -13.02
CA ARG A 213 9.56 6.41 -12.91
C ARG A 213 9.40 7.51 -11.86
N PRO A 214 10.39 7.70 -10.96
CA PRO A 214 10.49 8.96 -10.26
C PRO A 214 10.70 10.09 -11.28
N ALA A 215 10.05 11.23 -11.04
CA ALA A 215 10.42 12.48 -11.70
C ALA A 215 11.89 12.83 -11.41
#